data_AF-A0A9P9IGV8-F1
#
_entry.id   AF-A0A9P9IGV8-F1
#
_cell.length_a   1.000
_cell.length_b   1.000
_cell.length_c   1.000
_cell.angle_alpha   90.00
_cell.angle_beta   90.00
_cell.angle_gamma   90.00
#
_symmetry.space_group_name_H-M   'P 1'
#
loop_
_entity.id
_entity.type
_entity.pdbx_description
1 polymer ?
#
loop_
_entity_poly.entity_id
_entity_poly.type
_entity_poly.pdbx_seq_one_letter_code
_entity_poly.pdbx_strand_id
1 'polypeptide(L)'
;MSSPTLEAVTNISKVISEAALMHQEREAFSVNRLQRLEQWGKRRKIGQRVRPAGDFVTSISFPDIQAQHQATLAAAEVKEQRSQLRFTRCLIIQQINDLKRQWREAKEARDAPHLPRLTFNLWLAENNHTDLYNALEAQRKEHNDTLKQETQIPFSQAQEEARRA
;
A
#
# COMPACT_ATOMS: atom_id res chain seq x y z
N MET A 1 -55.21 -22.44 40.81
CA MET A 1 -54.30 -22.11 39.69
C MET A 1 -55.05 -21.17 38.77
N SER A 2 -54.79 -19.86 38.88
CA SER A 2 -55.47 -18.83 38.08
C SER A 2 -54.92 -18.82 36.65
N SER A 3 -55.82 -18.88 35.66
CA SER A 3 -55.52 -18.77 34.24
C SER A 3 -54.88 -17.40 33.92
N PRO A 4 -53.86 -17.34 33.05
CA PRO A 4 -53.27 -16.07 32.63
C PRO A 4 -54.29 -15.20 31.89
N THR A 5 -54.26 -13.89 32.15
CA THR A 5 -55.11 -12.93 31.45
C THR A 5 -54.71 -12.85 29.97
N LEU A 6 -55.66 -12.57 29.08
CA LEU A 6 -55.42 -12.41 27.64
C LEU A 6 -54.31 -11.38 27.35
N GLU A 7 -54.24 -10.30 28.14
CA GLU A 7 -53.17 -9.31 28.06
C GLU A 7 -51.78 -9.90 28.39
N ALA A 8 -51.70 -10.79 29.39
CA ALA A 8 -50.44 -11.45 29.71
C ALA A 8 -49.99 -12.38 28.57
N VAL A 9 -50.91 -13.12 27.96
CA VAL A 9 -50.62 -14.00 26.82
C VAL A 9 -50.15 -13.20 25.59
N THR A 10 -50.80 -12.09 25.28
CA THR A 10 -50.40 -11.22 24.15
C THR A 10 -49.06 -10.51 24.40
N ASN A 11 -48.76 -10.12 25.63
CA ASN A 11 -47.45 -9.56 25.97
C ASN A 11 -46.35 -10.62 25.87
N ILE A 12 -46.60 -11.85 26.33
CA ILE A 12 -45.67 -12.97 26.16
C ILE A 12 -45.45 -13.27 24.68
N SER A 13 -46.49 -13.26 23.84
CA SER A 13 -46.33 -13.50 22.40
C SER A 13 -45.48 -12.42 21.73
N LYS A 14 -45.65 -11.15 22.13
CA LYS A 14 -44.83 -10.03 21.64
C LYS A 14 -43.36 -10.22 22.00
N VAL A 15 -43.07 -10.52 23.28
CA VAL A 15 -41.70 -10.75 23.76
C VAL A 15 -41.05 -11.94 23.03
N ILE A 16 -41.78 -13.03 22.83
CA ILE A 16 -41.28 -14.19 22.07
C ILE A 16 -41.00 -13.82 20.62
N SER A 17 -41.91 -13.05 19.98
CA SER A 17 -41.72 -12.62 18.58
C SER A 17 -40.52 -11.69 18.43
N GLU A 18 -40.31 -10.77 19.37
CA GLU A 18 -39.17 -9.86 19.39
C GLU A 18 -37.86 -10.62 19.65
N ALA A 19 -37.86 -11.55 20.62
CA ALA A 19 -36.72 -12.40 20.90
C ALA A 19 -36.32 -13.28 19.70
N ALA A 20 -37.31 -13.81 18.97
CA ALA A 20 -37.06 -14.59 17.75
C ALA A 20 -36.43 -13.72 16.64
N LEU A 21 -36.91 -12.49 16.48
CA LEU A 21 -36.38 -11.54 15.49
C LEU A 21 -34.95 -11.11 15.85
N MET A 22 -34.70 -10.75 17.12
CA MET A 22 -33.35 -10.46 17.61
C MET A 22 -32.38 -11.64 17.46
N HIS A 23 -32.87 -12.87 17.66
CA HIS A 23 -32.06 -14.07 17.47
C HIS A 23 -31.65 -14.24 16.00
N GLN A 24 -32.58 -14.06 15.07
CA GLN A 24 -32.30 -14.09 13.63
C GLN A 24 -31.29 -13.02 13.22
N GLU A 25 -31.43 -11.79 13.71
CA GLU A 25 -30.47 -10.71 13.45
C GLU A 25 -29.07 -11.03 14.00
N ARG A 26 -29.01 -11.60 15.21
CA ARG A 26 -27.75 -12.03 15.82
C ARG A 26 -27.08 -13.13 15.00
N GLU A 27 -27.83 -14.13 14.53
CA GLU A 27 -27.29 -15.20 13.69
C GLU A 27 -26.79 -14.64 12.35
N ALA A 28 -27.58 -13.80 11.70
CA ALA A 28 -27.18 -13.12 10.47
C ALA A 28 -25.89 -12.30 10.65
N PHE A 29 -25.76 -11.58 11.78
CA PHE A 29 -24.55 -10.86 12.12
C PHE A 29 -23.35 -11.79 12.33
N SER A 30 -23.54 -12.91 13.04
CA SER A 30 -22.51 -13.91 13.29
C SER A 30 -21.99 -14.50 11.98
N VAL A 31 -22.90 -14.95 11.09
CA VAL A 31 -22.55 -15.51 9.79
C VAL A 31 -21.81 -14.48 8.93
N ASN A 32 -22.32 -13.25 8.83
CA ASN A 32 -21.67 -12.18 8.08
C ASN A 32 -20.28 -11.85 8.62
N ARG A 33 -20.09 -11.92 9.94
CA ARG A 33 -18.77 -11.69 10.56
C ARG A 33 -17.81 -12.83 10.27
N LEU A 34 -18.26 -14.09 10.38
CA LEU A 34 -17.44 -15.26 10.06
C LEU A 34 -17.03 -15.27 8.58
N GLN A 35 -17.95 -14.95 7.67
CA GLN A 35 -17.64 -14.82 6.24
C GLN A 35 -16.59 -13.74 5.97
N ARG A 36 -16.68 -12.56 6.62
CA ARG A 36 -15.67 -11.50 6.49
C ARG A 36 -14.30 -11.95 7.00
N LEU A 37 -14.25 -12.64 8.14
CA LEU A 37 -13.01 -13.19 8.69
C LEU A 37 -12.40 -14.24 7.76
N GLU A 38 -13.22 -15.13 7.20
CA GLU A 38 -12.78 -16.14 6.24
C GLU A 38 -12.22 -15.49 4.96
N GLN A 39 -12.92 -14.49 4.41
CA GLN A 39 -12.44 -13.73 3.24
C GLN A 39 -11.13 -13.01 3.52
N TRP A 40 -11.00 -12.38 4.69
CA TRP A 40 -9.75 -11.73 5.11
C TRP A 40 -8.61 -12.75 5.24
N GLY A 41 -8.87 -13.90 5.85
CA GLY A 41 -7.92 -15.01 5.93
C GLY A 41 -7.51 -15.53 4.55
N LYS A 42 -8.48 -15.72 3.63
CA LYS A 42 -8.21 -16.10 2.23
C LYS A 42 -7.32 -15.08 1.54
N ARG A 43 -7.63 -13.78 1.65
CA ARG A 43 -6.82 -12.68 1.07
C ARG A 43 -5.38 -12.68 1.59
N ARG A 44 -5.19 -12.89 2.90
CA ARG A 44 -3.86 -13.00 3.51
C ARG A 44 -3.08 -14.24 3.05
N LYS A 45 -3.78 -15.31 2.64
CA LYS A 45 -3.22 -16.57 2.11
C LYS A 45 -2.99 -16.57 0.59
N ILE A 46 -3.36 -15.51 -0.14
CA ILE A 46 -3.10 -15.43 -1.60
C ILE A 46 -1.58 -15.32 -1.82
N GLY A 47 -1.04 -16.19 -2.69
CA GLY A 47 0.40 -16.24 -3.00
C GLY A 47 1.28 -16.99 -2.00
N GLN A 48 0.73 -17.43 -0.87
CA GLN A 48 1.44 -18.24 0.11
C GLN A 48 1.45 -19.72 -0.32
N ARG A 49 2.64 -20.29 -0.54
CA ARG A 49 2.83 -21.72 -0.87
C ARG A 49 2.40 -22.63 0.28
N VAL A 50 2.60 -22.20 1.52
CA VAL A 50 2.15 -22.92 2.71
C VAL A 50 0.88 -22.28 3.23
N ARG A 51 -0.18 -23.07 3.36
CA ARG A 51 -1.43 -22.65 3.98
C ARG A 51 -1.64 -23.48 5.23
N PRO A 52 -1.85 -22.88 6.43
CA PRO A 52 -2.36 -23.65 7.54
C PRO A 52 -3.78 -24.10 7.17
N ALA A 53 -3.94 -25.41 7.02
CA ALA A 53 -5.18 -26.08 6.66
C ALA A 53 -5.86 -26.57 7.94
N GLY A 54 -6.85 -25.82 8.45
CA GLY A 54 -7.66 -26.23 9.60
C GLY A 54 -6.89 -26.61 10.86
N ASP A 55 -7.52 -27.41 11.72
CA ASP A 55 -7.02 -27.86 13.03
C ASP A 55 -5.92 -28.95 12.95
N PHE A 56 -5.53 -29.39 11.75
CA PHE A 56 -4.57 -30.47 11.56
C PHE A 56 -3.33 -30.02 10.76
N VAL A 57 -2.19 -30.02 11.44
CA VAL A 57 -0.85 -29.80 10.87
C VAL A 57 -0.33 -31.13 10.32
N THR A 58 -0.67 -31.53 9.10
CA THR A 58 -0.20 -32.86 8.61
C THR A 58 0.29 -32.96 7.16
N SER A 59 0.58 -31.86 6.44
CA SER A 59 1.17 -31.99 5.10
C SER A 59 2.32 -31.03 4.77
N ILE A 60 2.78 -30.21 5.72
CA ILE A 60 3.80 -29.20 5.47
C ILE A 60 5.07 -29.59 6.22
N SER A 61 6.16 -29.74 5.49
CA SER A 61 7.47 -30.01 6.08
C SER A 61 8.11 -28.71 6.59
N PHE A 62 8.97 -28.81 7.60
CA PHE A 62 9.75 -27.65 8.08
C PHE A 62 10.56 -26.94 6.98
N PRO A 63 11.20 -27.65 6.03
CA PRO A 63 11.82 -27.05 4.85
C PRO A 63 10.88 -26.17 4.01
N ASP A 64 9.63 -26.58 3.81
CA ASP A 64 8.66 -25.80 3.04
C ASP A 64 8.30 -24.47 3.72
N ILE A 65 8.21 -24.49 5.05
CA ILE A 65 8.00 -23.29 5.87
C ILE A 65 9.19 -22.35 5.75
N GLN A 66 10.42 -22.88 5.82
CA GLN A 66 11.64 -22.08 5.67
C GLN A 66 11.74 -21.46 4.26
N ALA A 67 11.50 -22.25 3.21
CA ALA A 67 11.55 -21.78 1.83
C ALA A 67 10.52 -20.66 1.59
N GLN A 68 9.31 -20.83 2.11
CA GLN A 68 8.29 -19.79 2.02
C GLN A 68 8.68 -18.55 2.82
N HIS A 69 9.22 -18.70 4.02
CA HIS A 69 9.66 -17.56 4.83
C HIS A 69 10.74 -16.76 4.11
N GLN A 70 11.75 -17.43 3.56
CA GLN A 70 12.80 -16.78 2.75
C GLN A 70 12.22 -16.05 1.55
N ALA A 71 11.29 -16.68 0.81
CA ALA A 71 10.62 -16.03 -0.31
C ALA A 71 9.83 -14.77 0.12
N THR A 72 9.19 -14.81 1.30
CA THR A 72 8.48 -13.63 1.84
C THR A 72 9.43 -12.51 2.26
N LEU A 73 10.58 -12.84 2.83
CA LEU A 73 11.60 -11.87 3.19
C LEU A 73 12.19 -11.21 1.94
N ALA A 74 12.60 -12.00 0.94
CA ALA A 74 13.11 -11.46 -0.32
C ALA A 74 12.10 -10.54 -1.01
N ALA A 75 10.82 -10.92 -1.05
CA ALA A 75 9.77 -10.06 -1.60
C ALA A 75 9.56 -8.76 -0.79
N ALA A 76 9.70 -8.83 0.54
CA ALA A 76 9.61 -7.67 1.41
C ALA A 76 10.81 -6.72 1.21
N GLU A 77 12.03 -7.25 1.11
CA GLU A 77 13.26 -6.49 0.84
C GLU A 77 13.17 -5.74 -0.48
N VAL A 78 12.76 -6.42 -1.57
CA VAL A 78 12.56 -5.78 -2.88
C VAL A 78 11.51 -4.66 -2.79
N LYS A 79 10.42 -4.90 -2.06
CA LYS A 79 9.38 -3.88 -1.85
C LYS A 79 9.92 -2.68 -1.06
N GLU A 80 10.73 -2.93 -0.04
CA GLU A 80 11.33 -1.90 0.79
C GLU A 80 12.33 -1.06 0.00
N GLN A 81 13.26 -1.69 -0.73
CA GLN A 81 14.21 -1.02 -1.61
C GLN A 81 13.49 -0.10 -2.61
N ARG A 82 12.40 -0.58 -3.21
CA ARG A 82 11.56 0.24 -4.10
C ARG A 82 10.88 1.40 -3.40
N SER A 83 10.42 1.20 -2.17
CA SER A 83 9.84 2.26 -1.35
C SER A 83 10.88 3.33 -1.06
N GLN A 84 12.10 2.93 -0.69
CA GLN A 84 13.22 3.82 -0.44
C GLN A 84 13.58 4.62 -1.71
N LEU A 85 13.71 3.97 -2.87
CA LEU A 85 13.97 4.65 -4.15
C LEU A 85 12.88 5.66 -4.54
N ARG A 86 11.61 5.35 -4.29
CA ARG A 86 10.51 6.29 -4.54
C ARG A 86 10.55 7.48 -3.59
N PHE A 87 10.92 7.24 -2.34
CA PHE A 87 11.07 8.27 -1.32
C PHE A 87 12.22 9.23 -1.66
N THR A 88 13.42 8.71 -1.98
CA THR A 88 14.56 9.55 -2.37
C THR A 88 14.26 10.37 -3.62
N ARG A 89 13.61 9.78 -4.63
CA ARG A 89 13.13 10.49 -5.82
C ARG A 89 12.17 11.63 -5.46
N CYS A 90 11.27 11.42 -4.50
CA CYS A 90 10.35 12.46 -4.05
C CYS A 90 11.10 13.65 -3.44
N LEU A 91 12.10 13.39 -2.59
CA LEU A 91 12.96 14.42 -2.01
C LEU A 91 13.70 15.22 -3.08
N ILE A 92 14.28 14.56 -4.08
CA ILE A 92 14.97 15.23 -5.20
C ILE A 92 14.00 16.14 -5.97
N ILE A 93 12.78 15.68 -6.25
CA ILE A 93 11.76 16.49 -6.92
C ILE A 93 11.38 17.70 -6.07
N GLN A 94 11.26 17.53 -4.75
CA GLN A 94 10.99 18.65 -3.84
C GLN A 94 12.11 19.69 -3.91
N GLN A 95 13.38 19.26 -3.84
CA GLN A 95 14.53 20.16 -3.96
C GLN A 95 14.55 20.93 -5.29
N ILE A 96 14.28 20.26 -6.42
CA ILE A 96 14.14 20.91 -7.72
C ILE A 96 12.99 21.93 -7.72
N ASN A 97 11.87 21.60 -7.10
CA ASN A 97 10.71 22.49 -7.02
C ASN A 97 10.98 23.70 -6.11
N ASP A 98 11.76 23.52 -5.05
CA ASP A 98 12.18 24.61 -4.17
C ASP A 98 13.07 25.60 -4.92
N LEU A 99 14.04 25.13 -5.73
CA LEU A 99 14.83 26.00 -6.61
C LEU A 99 13.94 26.78 -7.59
N LYS A 100 12.96 26.10 -8.20
CA LYS A 100 11.99 26.75 -9.10
C LYS A 100 11.05 27.71 -8.38
N ARG A 101 10.79 27.51 -7.08
CA ARG A 101 10.03 28.45 -6.26
C ARG A 101 10.86 29.71 -5.99
N GLN A 102 12.10 29.54 -5.52
CA GLN A 102 13.03 30.65 -5.28
C GLN A 102 13.25 31.50 -6.54
N TRP A 103 13.39 30.85 -7.70
CA TRP A 103 13.46 31.57 -8.98
C TRP A 103 12.20 32.39 -9.28
N ARG A 104 11.00 31.84 -9.03
CA ARG A 104 9.73 32.57 -9.25
C ARG A 104 9.63 33.78 -8.34
N GLU A 105 9.96 33.62 -7.06
CA GLU A 105 10.01 34.71 -6.09
C GLU A 105 11.02 35.79 -6.50
N ALA A 106 12.24 35.39 -6.89
CA ALA A 106 13.28 36.31 -7.37
C ALA A 106 12.89 37.02 -8.68
N LYS A 107 12.13 36.35 -9.53
CA LYS A 107 11.61 36.91 -10.79
C LYS A 107 10.55 37.97 -10.51
N GLU A 108 9.61 37.71 -9.61
CA GLU A 108 8.59 38.69 -9.18
C GLU A 108 9.23 39.92 -8.51
N ALA A 109 10.30 39.74 -7.72
CA ALA A 109 11.02 40.85 -7.10
C ALA A 109 11.82 41.72 -8.09
N ARG A 110 12.13 41.22 -9.30
CA ARG A 110 12.99 41.88 -10.28
C ARG A 110 12.22 42.64 -11.37
N ASP A 111 10.93 42.92 -11.15
CA ASP A 111 10.04 43.63 -12.09
C ASP A 111 10.37 45.13 -12.23
N ALA A 112 11.59 45.43 -12.68
CA ALA A 112 12.00 46.74 -13.17
C ALA A 112 12.01 46.73 -14.70
N PRO A 113 11.46 47.76 -15.37
CA PRO A 113 11.24 47.77 -16.83
C PRO A 113 12.51 47.76 -17.68
N HIS A 114 13.69 47.96 -17.07
CA HIS A 114 14.98 48.07 -17.77
C HIS A 114 15.88 46.83 -17.62
N LEU A 115 15.48 45.85 -16.81
CA LEU A 115 16.28 44.64 -16.61
C LEU A 115 15.86 43.53 -17.58
N PRO A 116 16.81 42.74 -18.11
CA PRO A 116 16.47 41.57 -18.91
C PRO A 116 15.64 40.58 -18.08
N ARG A 117 14.67 39.93 -18.72
CA ARG A 117 13.80 38.93 -18.08
C ARG A 117 14.64 37.83 -17.43
N LEU A 118 14.44 37.63 -16.13
CA LEU A 118 15.13 36.59 -15.37
C LEU A 118 14.67 35.18 -15.80
N THR A 119 15.45 34.54 -16.67
CA THR A 119 15.27 33.13 -17.03
C THR A 119 15.83 32.23 -15.93
N PHE A 120 15.31 31.00 -15.82
CA PHE A 120 15.75 30.06 -14.77
C PHE A 120 17.25 29.75 -14.86
N ASN A 121 17.78 29.52 -16.07
CA ASN A 121 19.20 29.25 -16.28
C ASN A 121 20.09 30.45 -15.90
N LEU A 122 19.63 31.67 -16.20
CA LEU A 122 20.35 32.88 -15.82
C LEU A 122 20.35 33.06 -14.29
N TRP A 123 19.21 32.80 -13.64
CA TRP A 123 19.11 32.82 -12.18
C TRP A 123 19.99 31.76 -11.51
N LEU A 124 20.05 30.54 -12.07
CA LEU A 124 20.94 29.50 -11.57
C LEU A 124 22.42 29.91 -11.65
N ALA A 125 22.81 30.57 -12.74
CA ALA A 125 24.17 31.08 -12.92
C ALA A 125 24.49 32.23 -11.96
N GLU A 126 23.57 33.18 -11.77
CA GLU A 126 23.75 34.31 -10.84
C GLU A 126 23.88 33.84 -9.37
N ASN A 127 23.22 32.74 -8.99
CA ASN A 127 23.22 32.22 -7.61
C ASN A 127 24.15 31.00 -7.41
N ASN A 128 24.97 30.63 -8.40
CA ASN A 128 25.85 29.45 -8.36
C ASN A 128 25.11 28.12 -8.06
N HIS A 129 23.86 28.00 -8.51
CA HIS A 129 23.04 26.80 -8.33
C HIS A 129 23.05 25.86 -9.53
N THR A 130 23.79 26.19 -10.60
CA THR A 130 23.86 25.41 -11.85
C THR A 130 24.30 23.97 -11.62
N ASP A 131 25.40 23.77 -10.90
CA ASP A 131 25.97 22.43 -10.66
C ASP A 131 25.05 21.58 -9.78
N LEU A 132 24.46 22.20 -8.76
CA LEU A 132 23.48 21.57 -7.88
C LEU A 132 22.25 21.12 -8.66
N TYR A 133 21.68 21.99 -9.50
CA TYR A 133 20.52 21.63 -10.32
C TYR A 133 20.82 20.49 -11.30
N ASN A 134 21.98 20.52 -11.94
CA ASN A 134 22.41 19.48 -12.86
C ASN A 134 22.61 18.13 -12.15
N ALA A 135 23.21 18.13 -10.95
CA ALA A 135 23.35 16.93 -10.13
C ALA A 135 21.99 16.36 -9.72
N LEU A 136 21.04 17.21 -9.30
CA LEU A 136 19.68 16.78 -8.94
C LEU A 136 18.91 16.20 -10.13
N GLU A 137 19.01 16.79 -11.32
CA GLU A 137 18.38 16.25 -12.53
C GLU A 137 19.05 14.95 -12.99
N ALA A 138 20.36 14.80 -12.82
CA ALA A 138 21.07 13.54 -13.09
C ALA A 138 20.57 12.42 -12.14
N GLN A 139 20.57 12.66 -10.83
CA GLN A 139 20.07 11.72 -9.83
C GLN A 139 18.59 11.37 -10.07
N ARG A 140 17.76 12.36 -10.43
CA ARG A 140 16.35 12.14 -10.76
C ARG A 140 16.20 11.18 -11.94
N LYS A 141 17.04 11.29 -12.97
CA LYS A 141 17.02 10.39 -14.14
C LYS A 141 17.46 8.98 -13.74
N GLU A 142 18.57 8.85 -13.03
CA GLU A 142 19.07 7.56 -12.52
C GLU A 142 18.01 6.82 -11.68
N HIS A 143 17.35 7.53 -10.75
CA HIS A 143 16.26 6.97 -9.95
C HIS A 143 15.03 6.58 -10.78
N ASN A 144 14.72 7.32 -11.85
CA ASN A 144 13.63 6.92 -12.74
C ASN A 144 13.99 5.66 -13.54
N ASP A 145 15.22 5.55 -13.99
CA ASP A 145 15.65 4.45 -14.85
C ASP A 145 15.83 3.15 -14.06
N THR A 146 16.38 3.22 -12.84
CA THR A 146 16.39 2.09 -11.88
C THR A 146 14.99 1.59 -11.58
N LEU A 147 14.05 2.48 -11.26
CA LEU A 147 12.65 2.11 -11.02
C LEU A 147 11.99 1.46 -12.24
N LYS A 148 12.35 1.87 -13.47
CA LYS A 148 11.85 1.26 -14.72
C LYS A 148 12.47 -0.11 -14.98
N GLN A 149 13.79 -0.26 -14.84
CA GLN A 149 14.49 -1.52 -15.07
C GLN A 149 13.96 -2.63 -14.15
N GLU A 150 13.73 -2.33 -12.88
CA GLU A 150 13.14 -3.29 -11.93
C GLU A 150 11.68 -3.65 -12.23
N THR A 151 10.93 -2.87 -13.04
CA THR A 151 9.57 -3.26 -13.46
C THR A 151 9.55 -4.36 -14.52
N GLN A 152 10.65 -4.59 -15.22
CA GLN A 152 10.75 -5.60 -16.28
C GLN A 152 11.10 -7.00 -15.75
N ILE A 153 11.68 -7.07 -14.55
CA ILE A 153 12.15 -8.30 -13.90
C ILE A 153 11.06 -9.19 -13.25
N PRO A 154 9.84 -8.76 -12.83
CA PRO A 154 9.05 -9.59 -11.90
C PRO A 154 8.29 -10.79 -12.48
N PHE A 155 8.17 -10.94 -13.82
CA PHE A 155 7.28 -11.97 -14.38
C PHE A 155 7.98 -13.00 -15.29
N SER A 156 9.07 -12.65 -15.98
CA SER A 156 9.76 -13.59 -16.87
C SER A 156 10.70 -14.53 -16.12
N GLN A 157 11.53 -14.00 -15.21
CA GLN A 157 12.55 -14.80 -14.51
C GLN A 157 11.92 -15.78 -13.51
N ALA A 158 10.88 -15.36 -12.78
CA ALA A 158 10.15 -16.23 -11.85
C ALA A 158 9.38 -17.37 -12.57
N GLN A 159 8.98 -17.18 -13.83
CA GLN A 159 8.37 -18.24 -14.64
C GLN A 159 9.39 -19.19 -15.28
N GLU A 160 10.56 -18.69 -15.64
CA GLU A 160 11.64 -19.51 -16.20
C GLU A 160 12.33 -20.38 -15.14
N GLU A 161 12.56 -19.86 -13.94
CA GLU A 161 13.13 -20.64 -12.82
C GLU A 161 12.16 -21.72 -12.32
N ALA A 162 10.85 -21.45 -12.31
CA ALA A 162 9.83 -22.45 -11.97
C ALA A 162 9.61 -23.52 -13.06
N ARG A 163 10.13 -23.31 -14.28
CA ARG A 163 10.10 -24.31 -15.38
C ARG A 163 11.38 -25.14 -15.47
N ARG A 164 12.46 -24.74 -14.79
CA ARG A 164 13.76 -25.42 -14.79
C ARG A 164 14.00 -26.30 -13.55
N ALA A 165 13.16 -26.20 -12.52
CA ALA A 165 13.14 -27.08 -11.35
C ALA A 165 12.01 -28.12 -11.49
#